data_AF-A0A3D9ANG9-F1
#
_entry.id   AF-A0A3D9ANG9-F1
#
_cell.length_a   1.000
_cell.length_b   1.000
_cell.length_c   1.000
_cell.angle_alpha   90.00
_cell.angle_beta   90.00
_cell.angle_gamma   90.00
#
_symmetry.space_group_name_H-M   'P 1'
#
loop_
_entity.id
_entity.type
_entity.pdbx_description
1 polymer ?
#
loop_
_entity_poly.entity_id
_entity_poly.type
_entity_poly.pdbx_seq_one_letter_code
_entity_poly.pdbx_strand_id
1 'polypeptide(L)'
;MTFTKRWTLAACMVSAFSFAQIRTAVYFSSDKNYREIIEEVGNPLLGNPVMIVQSFVPDHGSYIWFLNEGKAKNPAYLDTIPKDLYSGIFLEDHGGLLSKVTFKDFAKGLSQPRYMINYCEVGDADNDGFPEFYLTYFEESDGLDAKPLKVIVYTSLSKATFSKSKITGWIPFQEEDEYHEVKDENFKVLPKEIKLKAEKILKEAKKAIN
;
A
#
# COMPACT_ATOMS: atom_id res chain seq x y z
N MET A 1 -61.53 19.01 -36.55
CA MET A 1 -61.09 18.27 -35.34
C MET A 1 -60.02 17.28 -35.77
N THR A 2 -58.71 17.61 -35.71
CA THR A 2 -57.81 17.56 -34.52
C THR A 2 -57.62 16.12 -34.03
N PHE A 3 -56.44 15.51 -33.89
CA PHE A 3 -55.03 15.93 -33.88
C PHE A 3 -54.23 14.62 -34.03
N THR A 4 -53.36 14.46 -35.03
CA THR A 4 -52.44 13.31 -35.12
C THR A 4 -51.18 13.62 -34.32
N LYS A 5 -51.05 12.97 -33.16
CA LYS A 5 -49.97 13.17 -32.18
C LYS A 5 -48.70 12.46 -32.68
N ARG A 6 -47.76 13.21 -33.28
CA ARG A 6 -46.40 12.72 -33.55
C ARG A 6 -45.61 12.69 -32.24
N TRP A 7 -45.17 11.51 -31.83
CA TRP A 7 -44.21 11.34 -30.74
C TRP A 7 -42.81 11.52 -31.31
N THR A 8 -42.16 12.63 -30.98
CA THR A 8 -40.73 12.83 -31.24
C THR A 8 -39.96 12.05 -30.18
N LEU A 9 -39.30 10.97 -30.58
CA LEU A 9 -38.31 10.28 -29.76
C LEU A 9 -37.11 11.22 -29.55
N ALA A 10 -37.01 11.80 -28.36
CA ALA A 10 -35.78 12.45 -27.91
C ALA A 10 -34.78 11.34 -27.55
N ALA A 11 -33.86 11.04 -28.47
CA ALA A 11 -32.70 10.23 -28.17
C ALA A 11 -31.75 11.08 -27.30
N CYS A 12 -31.81 10.91 -25.98
CA CYS A 12 -30.75 11.36 -25.10
C CYS A 12 -29.48 10.61 -25.48
N MET A 13 -28.58 11.27 -26.23
CA MET A 13 -27.19 10.86 -26.30
C MET A 13 -26.60 11.02 -24.90
N VAL A 14 -26.69 9.96 -24.09
CA VAL A 14 -25.86 9.83 -22.91
C VAL A 14 -24.46 9.55 -23.45
N SER A 15 -23.69 10.62 -23.64
CA SER A 15 -22.24 10.52 -23.79
C SER A 15 -21.74 9.85 -22.51
N ALA A 16 -21.45 8.55 -22.60
CA ALA A 16 -20.73 7.84 -21.56
C ALA A 16 -19.33 8.46 -21.53
N PHE A 17 -19.14 9.45 -20.66
CA PHE A 17 -17.82 9.79 -20.18
C PHE A 17 -17.30 8.54 -19.48
N SER A 18 -16.56 7.72 -20.21
CA SER A 18 -15.81 6.62 -19.64
C SER A 18 -14.71 7.24 -18.80
N PHE A 19 -15.03 7.56 -17.54
CA PHE A 19 -14.01 7.82 -16.53
C PHE A 19 -13.14 6.57 -16.48
N ALA A 20 -11.94 6.67 -17.04
CA ALA A 20 -10.97 5.60 -16.93
C ALA A 20 -10.68 5.45 -15.43
N GLN A 21 -11.06 4.31 -14.86
CA GLN A 21 -10.84 4.02 -13.45
C GLN A 21 -9.49 3.33 -13.28
N ILE A 22 -8.78 3.63 -12.18
CA ILE A 22 -7.57 2.91 -11.79
C ILE A 22 -7.90 1.42 -11.70
N ARG A 23 -7.06 0.58 -12.32
CA ARG A 23 -7.21 -0.88 -12.28
C ARG A 23 -6.06 -1.47 -11.50
N THR A 24 -6.37 -2.14 -10.40
CA THR A 24 -5.38 -2.75 -9.51
C THR A 24 -5.56 -4.26 -9.47
N ALA A 25 -4.45 -4.99 -9.59
CA ALA A 25 -4.38 -6.44 -9.40
C ALA A 25 -3.28 -6.76 -8.38
N VAL A 26 -3.54 -7.73 -7.51
CA VAL A 26 -2.64 -8.16 -6.43
C VAL A 26 -2.28 -9.62 -6.69
N TYR A 27 -1.00 -9.94 -6.50
CA TYR A 27 -0.45 -11.25 -6.78
C TYR A 27 0.42 -11.73 -5.61
N PHE A 28 0.18 -12.97 -5.20
CA PHE A 28 0.93 -13.73 -4.21
C PHE A 28 1.62 -14.91 -4.87
N SER A 29 2.64 -15.49 -4.23
CA SER A 29 3.38 -16.62 -4.77
C SER A 29 2.53 -17.87 -5.04
N SER A 30 1.35 -17.97 -4.42
CA SER A 30 0.37 -19.03 -4.63
C SER A 30 -0.47 -18.86 -5.90
N ASP A 31 -0.48 -17.66 -6.49
CA ASP A 31 -1.35 -17.35 -7.62
C ASP A 31 -0.80 -17.93 -8.92
N LYS A 32 -1.69 -18.43 -9.78
CA LYS A 32 -1.32 -19.06 -11.05
C LYS A 32 -0.47 -18.15 -11.95
N ASN A 33 -0.79 -16.85 -11.96
CA ASN A 33 -0.16 -15.87 -12.84
C ASN A 33 1.11 -15.24 -12.23
N TYR A 34 1.45 -15.56 -10.98
CA TYR A 34 2.59 -14.96 -10.29
C TYR A 34 3.91 -15.20 -11.03
N ARG A 35 4.12 -16.42 -11.56
CA ARG A 35 5.34 -16.78 -12.28
C ARG A 35 5.53 -15.96 -13.55
N GLU A 36 4.47 -15.83 -14.34
CA GLU A 36 4.47 -15.05 -15.58
C GLU A 36 4.84 -13.59 -15.30
N ILE A 37 4.23 -12.99 -14.27
CA ILE A 37 4.53 -11.62 -13.87
C ILE A 37 5.99 -11.47 -13.47
N ILE A 38 6.51 -12.34 -12.59
CA ILE A 38 7.91 -12.26 -12.16
C ILE A 38 8.91 -12.52 -13.29
N GLU A 39 8.58 -13.39 -14.25
CA GLU A 39 9.41 -13.63 -15.43
C GLU A 39 9.43 -12.41 -16.36
N GLU A 40 8.31 -11.69 -16.49
CA GLU A 40 8.19 -10.48 -17.30
C GLU A 40 8.87 -9.27 -16.65
N VAL A 41 8.54 -8.95 -15.40
CA VAL A 41 8.96 -7.70 -14.76
C VAL A 41 10.21 -7.84 -13.90
N GLY A 42 10.61 -9.07 -13.59
CA GLY A 42 11.73 -9.38 -12.70
C GLY A 42 11.45 -9.05 -11.23
N ASN A 43 12.50 -9.11 -10.41
CA ASN A 43 12.47 -8.70 -9.01
C ASN A 43 13.56 -7.63 -8.77
N PRO A 44 13.18 -6.33 -8.69
CA PRO A 44 14.15 -5.24 -8.55
C PRO A 44 14.65 -5.03 -7.11
N LEU A 45 14.12 -5.79 -6.14
CA LEU A 45 14.44 -5.64 -4.72
C LEU A 45 15.17 -6.87 -4.18
N LEU A 46 15.89 -6.68 -3.07
CA LEU A 46 16.47 -7.79 -2.32
C LEU A 46 15.37 -8.66 -1.70
N GLY A 47 15.70 -9.93 -1.43
CA GLY A 47 14.77 -10.90 -0.87
C GLY A 47 13.80 -11.47 -1.90
N ASN A 48 12.82 -12.23 -1.41
CA ASN A 48 11.79 -12.84 -2.23
C ASN A 48 10.50 -12.02 -2.17
N PRO A 49 9.79 -11.83 -3.29
CA PRO A 49 8.50 -11.14 -3.25
C PRO A 49 7.49 -11.99 -2.49
N VAL A 50 6.79 -11.34 -1.55
CA VAL A 50 5.65 -11.92 -0.82
C VAL A 50 4.33 -11.34 -1.33
N MET A 51 4.36 -10.15 -1.94
CA MET A 51 3.22 -9.54 -2.62
C MET A 51 3.70 -8.63 -3.74
N ILE A 52 3.02 -8.69 -4.88
CA ILE A 52 3.22 -7.81 -6.03
C ILE A 52 1.87 -7.18 -6.36
N VAL A 53 1.83 -5.87 -6.51
CA VAL A 53 0.62 -5.14 -6.92
C VAL A 53 0.90 -4.41 -8.22
N GLN A 54 0.08 -4.67 -9.24
CA GLN A 54 0.08 -3.89 -10.48
C GLN A 54 -1.10 -2.93 -10.45
N SER A 55 -0.87 -1.64 -10.71
CA SER A 55 -1.90 -0.61 -10.73
C SER A 55 -1.76 0.24 -11.99
N PHE A 56 -2.71 0.10 -12.92
CA PHE A 56 -2.78 0.92 -14.11
C PHE A 56 -3.53 2.22 -13.81
N VAL A 57 -2.85 3.34 -14.02
CA VAL A 57 -3.37 4.68 -13.78
C VAL A 57 -3.51 5.38 -15.14
N PRO A 58 -4.74 5.72 -15.56
CA PRO A 58 -4.98 6.42 -16.82
C PRO A 58 -4.12 7.68 -16.93
N ASP A 59 -3.53 7.91 -18.09
CA ASP A 59 -2.65 9.04 -18.41
C ASP A 59 -1.35 9.13 -17.58
N HIS A 60 -1.12 8.19 -16.65
CA HIS A 60 0.03 8.19 -15.74
C HIS A 60 0.85 6.89 -15.75
N GLY A 61 0.38 5.84 -16.42
CA GLY A 61 1.11 4.61 -16.67
C GLY A 61 0.79 3.48 -15.68
N SER A 62 1.55 2.38 -15.80
CA SER A 62 1.43 1.20 -14.93
C SER A 62 2.44 1.26 -13.80
N TYR A 63 1.96 1.24 -12.56
CA TYR A 63 2.79 1.14 -11.38
C TYR A 63 2.87 -0.31 -10.91
N ILE A 64 4.05 -0.75 -10.49
CA ILE A 64 4.27 -2.06 -9.87
C ILE A 64 4.85 -1.83 -8.49
N TRP A 65 4.20 -2.40 -7.48
CA TRP A 65 4.60 -2.30 -6.09
C TRP A 65 4.98 -3.68 -5.56
N PHE A 66 6.24 -3.80 -5.14
CA PHE A 66 6.79 -5.02 -4.56
C PHE A 66 6.87 -4.90 -3.05
N LEU A 67 6.48 -5.97 -2.36
CA LEU A 67 6.82 -6.23 -0.96
C LEU A 67 7.64 -7.51 -0.94
N ASN A 68 8.89 -7.40 -0.51
CA ASN A 68 9.83 -8.49 -0.41
C ASN A 68 10.26 -8.72 1.03
N GLU A 69 10.51 -9.99 1.34
CA GLU A 69 11.14 -10.42 2.57
C GLU A 69 12.50 -11.06 2.25
N GLY A 70 13.54 -10.55 2.90
CA GLY A 70 14.88 -11.12 2.84
C GLY A 70 15.24 -11.80 4.15
N LYS A 71 16.19 -12.74 4.10
CA LYS A 71 16.83 -13.24 5.33
C LYS A 71 17.50 -12.06 6.05
N ALA A 72 17.25 -11.91 7.34
CA ALA A 72 17.83 -10.82 8.11
C ALA A 72 19.36 -10.86 8.07
N LYS A 73 19.97 -9.70 7.86
CA LYS A 73 21.44 -9.56 7.88
C LYS A 73 22.01 -9.61 9.29
N ASN A 74 21.24 -9.15 10.27
CA ASN A 74 21.66 -9.12 11.66
C ASN A 74 21.05 -10.32 12.42
N PRO A 75 21.72 -10.81 13.48
CA PRO A 75 21.06 -11.71 14.41
C PRO A 75 19.87 -10.97 15.05
N ALA A 76 18.70 -11.60 15.00
CA ALA A 76 17.58 -11.22 15.82
C ALA A 76 17.17 -12.44 16.64
N TYR A 77 16.95 -12.25 17.94
CA TYR A 77 16.80 -13.34 18.89
C TYR A 77 15.35 -13.78 19.10
N LEU A 78 14.39 -13.12 18.43
CA LEU A 78 12.95 -13.38 18.59
C LEU A 78 12.44 -14.54 17.74
N ASP A 79 13.03 -14.76 16.57
CA ASP A 79 12.61 -15.79 15.63
C ASP A 79 13.83 -16.62 15.19
N THR A 80 13.57 -17.88 14.87
CA THR A 80 14.52 -18.78 14.22
C THR A 80 14.88 -18.36 12.79
N ILE A 81 14.00 -17.60 12.11
CA ILE A 81 14.22 -17.10 10.76
C ILE A 81 13.83 -15.61 10.68
N PRO A 82 14.64 -14.71 11.26
CA PRO A 82 14.34 -13.29 11.22
C PRO A 82 14.41 -12.73 9.80
N LYS A 83 13.55 -11.74 9.53
CA LYS A 83 13.35 -11.19 8.19
C LYS A 83 13.66 -9.69 8.13
N ASP A 84 14.24 -9.28 7.01
CA ASP A 84 14.37 -7.88 6.60
C ASP A 84 13.26 -7.58 5.59
N LEU A 85 12.58 -6.45 5.76
CA LEU A 85 11.53 -5.99 4.86
C LEU A 85 12.12 -5.04 3.81
N TYR A 86 11.79 -5.30 2.54
CA TYR A 86 12.10 -4.42 1.42
C TYR A 86 10.81 -4.14 0.65
N SER A 87 10.53 -2.89 0.31
CA SER A 87 9.39 -2.56 -0.54
C SER A 87 9.75 -1.47 -1.53
N GLY A 88 9.10 -1.44 -2.68
CA GLY A 88 9.40 -0.43 -3.71
C GLY A 88 8.29 -0.29 -4.72
N ILE A 89 7.98 0.97 -5.04
CA ILE A 89 7.00 1.37 -6.06
C ILE A 89 7.80 1.76 -7.30
N PHE A 90 7.45 1.17 -8.44
CA PHE A 90 8.11 1.36 -9.72
C PHE A 90 7.07 1.77 -10.76
N LEU A 91 7.47 2.61 -11.70
CA LEU A 91 6.71 2.90 -12.91
C LEU A 91 7.27 2.04 -14.03
N GLU A 92 6.41 1.30 -14.71
CA GLU A 92 6.76 0.56 -15.92
C GLU A 92 7.00 1.56 -17.07
N ASP A 93 8.17 1.44 -17.70
CA ASP A 93 8.60 2.33 -18.79
C ASP A 93 9.35 1.52 -19.84
N HIS A 94 8.74 1.37 -21.02
CA HIS A 94 9.31 0.69 -22.19
C HIS A 94 9.94 -0.70 -21.90
N GLY A 95 9.33 -1.50 -21.03
CA GLY A 95 9.81 -2.82 -20.63
C GLY A 95 10.86 -2.81 -19.50
N GLY A 96 11.11 -1.66 -18.89
CA GLY A 96 11.92 -1.50 -17.69
C GLY A 96 11.12 -0.97 -16.50
N LEU A 97 11.75 -0.98 -15.32
CA LEU A 97 11.17 -0.47 -14.07
C LEU A 97 11.92 0.78 -13.59
N LEU A 98 11.24 1.91 -13.58
CA LEU A 98 11.74 3.16 -13.01
C LEU A 98 11.35 3.28 -11.54
N SER A 99 12.32 3.19 -10.64
CA SER A 99 12.06 3.30 -9.19
C SER A 99 11.50 4.69 -8.83
N LYS A 100 10.36 4.70 -8.12
CA LYS A 100 9.73 5.91 -7.59
C LYS A 100 9.90 6.02 -6.08
N VAL A 101 9.80 4.91 -5.37
CA VAL A 101 9.96 4.83 -3.91
C VAL A 101 10.66 3.53 -3.56
N THR A 102 11.52 3.57 -2.54
CA THR A 102 12.01 2.36 -1.87
C THR A 102 11.88 2.50 -0.35
N PHE A 103 11.63 1.38 0.30
CA PHE A 103 11.50 1.22 1.74
C PHE A 103 12.34 0.04 2.18
N LYS A 104 12.94 0.18 3.37
CA LYS A 104 13.65 -0.89 4.06
C LYS A 104 13.45 -0.76 5.56
N ASP A 105 13.20 -1.88 6.22
CA ASP A 105 13.28 -1.99 7.68
C ASP A 105 13.84 -3.36 8.03
N PHE A 106 14.72 -3.42 9.03
CA PHE A 106 15.58 -4.59 9.26
C PHE A 106 15.41 -5.11 10.67
N ALA A 107 15.42 -6.43 10.81
CA ALA A 107 15.48 -7.06 12.11
C ALA A 107 16.80 -6.69 12.81
N LYS A 108 16.73 -6.35 14.10
CA LYS A 108 17.87 -5.91 14.91
C LYS A 108 17.67 -6.31 16.36
N GLY A 109 18.58 -7.13 16.90
CA GLY A 109 18.61 -7.48 18.31
C GLY A 109 17.32 -8.16 18.76
N LEU A 110 16.48 -7.42 19.48
CA LEU A 110 15.21 -7.87 20.04
C LEU A 110 14.00 -7.26 19.34
N SER A 111 14.15 -6.84 18.07
CA SER A 111 13.08 -6.32 17.23
C SER A 111 13.10 -6.97 15.84
N GLN A 112 11.92 -7.30 15.31
CA GLN A 112 11.71 -7.86 13.99
C GLN A 112 10.49 -7.24 13.29
N PRO A 113 10.68 -6.60 12.13
CA PRO A 113 9.56 -6.11 11.34
C PRO A 113 8.88 -7.23 10.55
N ARG A 114 7.55 -7.19 10.48
CA ARG A 114 6.72 -8.12 9.70
C ARG A 114 5.62 -7.36 8.95
N TYR A 115 5.47 -7.63 7.65
CA TYR A 115 4.35 -7.07 6.90
C TYR A 115 3.02 -7.53 7.48
N MET A 116 2.08 -6.60 7.57
CA MET A 116 0.67 -6.89 7.77
C MET A 116 0.03 -6.92 6.37
N ILE A 117 0.32 -7.99 5.61
CA ILE A 117 0.07 -8.07 4.16
C ILE A 117 -1.40 -7.80 3.81
N ASN A 118 -2.35 -8.32 4.59
CA ASN A 118 -3.80 -8.10 4.39
C ASN A 118 -4.24 -6.63 4.59
N TYR A 119 -3.34 -5.79 5.07
CA TYR A 119 -3.52 -4.37 5.33
C TYR A 119 -2.57 -3.52 4.48
N CYS A 120 -1.93 -4.14 3.49
CA CYS A 120 -1.17 -3.46 2.46
C CYS A 120 -2.02 -3.36 1.20
N GLU A 121 -2.32 -2.15 0.74
CA GLU A 121 -3.22 -1.96 -0.39
C GLU A 121 -2.90 -0.71 -1.21
N VAL A 122 -3.41 -0.68 -2.44
CA VAL A 122 -3.37 0.48 -3.33
C VAL A 122 -4.80 0.96 -3.52
N GLY A 123 -5.03 2.26 -3.39
CA GLY A 123 -6.34 2.85 -3.62
C GLY A 123 -6.25 4.26 -4.18
N ASP A 124 -7.40 4.90 -4.28
CA ASP A 124 -7.58 6.31 -4.66
C ASP A 124 -8.67 6.85 -3.73
N ALA A 125 -8.27 7.20 -2.52
CA ALA A 125 -9.21 7.43 -1.41
C ALA A 125 -9.89 8.80 -1.54
N ASP A 126 -9.17 9.80 -2.05
CA ASP A 126 -9.72 11.13 -2.31
C ASP A 126 -10.33 11.28 -3.72
N ASN A 127 -10.23 10.24 -4.56
CA ASN A 127 -10.76 10.19 -5.93
C ASN A 127 -10.11 11.25 -6.84
N ASP A 128 -8.83 11.54 -6.63
CA ASP A 128 -8.07 12.47 -7.49
C ASP A 128 -7.60 11.81 -8.80
N GLY A 129 -7.84 10.49 -8.96
CA GLY A 129 -7.46 9.71 -10.12
C GLY A 129 -6.00 9.26 -10.11
N PHE A 130 -5.32 9.35 -8.98
CA PHE A 130 -3.94 8.94 -8.78
C PHE A 130 -3.82 8.02 -7.55
N PRO A 131 -3.01 6.95 -7.60
CA PRO A 131 -3.01 5.96 -6.53
C PRO A 131 -2.25 6.44 -5.28
N GLU A 132 -2.77 6.06 -4.11
CA GLU A 132 -2.00 5.98 -2.87
C GLU A 132 -1.66 4.53 -2.53
N PHE A 133 -0.45 4.34 -1.99
CA PHE A 133 0.05 3.03 -1.57
C PHE A 133 0.16 3.00 -0.04
N TYR A 134 -0.62 2.14 0.59
CA TYR A 134 -0.71 1.99 2.04
C TYR A 134 0.12 0.77 2.45
N LEU A 135 1.31 1.01 2.99
CA LEU A 135 2.21 -0.03 3.51
C LEU A 135 2.00 -0.20 5.01
N THR A 136 1.52 -1.37 5.44
CA THR A 136 1.31 -1.68 6.87
C THR A 136 2.26 -2.77 7.33
N TYR A 137 2.95 -2.53 8.44
CA TYR A 137 3.82 -3.53 9.07
C TYR A 137 3.85 -3.35 10.58
N PHE A 138 4.11 -4.44 11.27
CA PHE A 138 4.22 -4.50 12.72
C PHE A 138 5.66 -4.82 13.10
N GLU A 139 6.18 -4.14 14.09
CA GLU A 139 7.51 -4.40 14.65
C GLU A 139 7.34 -5.22 15.93
N GLU A 140 7.54 -6.53 15.81
CA GLU A 140 7.53 -7.43 16.97
C GLU A 140 8.79 -7.21 17.79
N SER A 141 8.64 -7.09 19.12
CA SER A 141 9.77 -7.01 20.06
C SER A 141 9.67 -8.07 21.16
N ASP A 142 10.72 -8.16 21.99
CA ASP A 142 10.82 -9.00 23.20
C ASP A 142 9.72 -8.76 24.25
N GLY A 143 8.94 -7.68 24.09
CA GLY A 143 7.85 -7.38 25.00
C GLY A 143 8.28 -6.63 26.26
N LEU A 144 9.40 -5.92 26.21
CA LEU A 144 9.73 -4.96 27.27
C LEU A 144 9.12 -3.58 27.02
N ASP A 145 8.89 -3.23 25.76
CA ASP A 145 8.33 -1.94 25.35
C ASP A 145 7.09 -2.12 24.46
N ALA A 146 6.24 -1.08 24.43
CA ALA A 146 5.13 -0.99 23.49
C ALA A 146 5.59 -1.20 22.03
N LYS A 147 4.81 -1.97 21.26
CA LYS A 147 5.20 -2.44 19.93
C LYS A 147 4.62 -1.56 18.83
N PRO A 148 5.42 -0.97 17.93
CA PRO A 148 4.88 -0.05 16.95
C PRO A 148 4.25 -0.79 15.77
N LEU A 149 2.96 -0.56 15.57
CA LEU A 149 2.22 -0.85 14.34
C LEU A 149 2.23 0.40 13.46
N LYS A 150 2.76 0.29 12.24
CA LYS A 150 2.97 1.45 11.37
C LYS A 150 2.16 1.30 10.08
N VAL A 151 1.47 2.36 9.70
CA VAL A 151 0.89 2.54 8.36
C VAL A 151 1.64 3.69 7.68
N ILE A 152 2.38 3.37 6.63
CA ILE A 152 3.03 4.35 5.77
C ILE A 152 2.15 4.55 4.54
N VAL A 153 1.88 5.80 4.19
CA VAL A 153 1.15 6.15 2.97
C VAL A 153 2.11 6.85 2.02
N TYR A 154 2.23 6.32 0.80
CA TYR A 154 2.89 7.01 -0.30
C TYR A 154 1.83 7.65 -1.20
N THR A 155 1.86 8.98 -1.30
CA THR A 155 0.89 9.77 -2.09
C THR A 155 1.62 10.72 -3.01
N SER A 156 1.04 11.08 -4.15
CA SER A 156 1.62 12.04 -5.10
C SER A 156 0.62 13.15 -5.38
N LEU A 157 0.52 14.12 -4.46
CA LEU A 157 -0.45 15.23 -4.59
C LEU A 157 -0.18 16.12 -5.83
N SER A 158 1.06 16.13 -6.33
CA SER A 158 1.44 16.81 -7.57
C SER A 158 1.38 15.92 -8.80
N LYS A 159 1.04 14.63 -8.63
CA LYS A 159 1.07 13.56 -9.65
C LYS A 159 2.43 13.36 -10.33
N ALA A 160 3.51 13.87 -9.72
CA ALA A 160 4.87 13.77 -10.23
C ALA A 160 5.81 13.01 -9.30
N THR A 161 5.73 13.26 -7.99
CA THR A 161 6.63 12.69 -6.99
C THR A 161 5.86 12.19 -5.78
N PHE A 162 6.15 10.96 -5.37
CA PHE A 162 5.58 10.42 -4.14
C PHE A 162 6.22 11.06 -2.91
N SER A 163 5.35 11.45 -1.98
CA SER A 163 5.69 11.85 -0.63
C SER A 163 5.36 10.71 0.33
N LYS A 164 6.14 10.59 1.41
CA LYS A 164 5.92 9.61 2.47
C LYS A 164 5.24 10.28 3.65
N SER A 165 4.14 9.70 4.10
CA SER A 165 3.45 10.05 5.34
C SER A 165 3.30 8.82 6.23
N LYS A 166 3.17 9.00 7.54
CA LYS A 166 3.11 7.87 8.47
C LYS A 166 2.22 8.16 9.68
N ILE A 167 1.46 7.15 10.06
CA ILE A 167 0.85 7.02 11.39
C ILE A 167 1.41 5.76 12.08
N THR A 168 1.68 5.85 13.37
CA THR A 168 2.20 4.77 14.21
C THR A 168 1.29 4.61 15.42
N GLY A 169 0.72 3.42 15.60
CA GLY A 169 0.03 3.02 16.83
C GLY A 169 0.98 2.21 17.72
N TRP A 170 1.18 2.65 18.95
CA TRP A 170 1.98 1.93 19.94
C TRP A 170 1.09 0.93 20.68
N ILE A 171 1.28 -0.35 20.39
CA ILE A 171 0.48 -1.44 20.96
C ILE A 171 1.03 -1.75 22.36
N PRO A 172 0.21 -1.63 23.42
CA PRO A 172 0.61 -1.96 24.78
C PRO A 172 1.09 -3.40 24.90
N PHE A 173 2.10 -3.61 25.74
CA PHE A 173 2.54 -4.96 26.08
C PHE A 173 2.61 -5.17 27.60
N GLN A 174 3.00 -4.15 28.35
CA GLN A 174 2.98 -4.14 29.82
C GLN A 174 1.72 -3.45 30.36
N GLU A 175 1.42 -3.63 31.66
CA GLU A 175 0.24 -3.02 32.28
C GLU A 175 0.32 -1.49 32.30
N GLU A 176 1.54 -0.95 32.36
CA GLU A 176 1.84 0.47 32.36
C GLU A 176 1.80 1.11 30.96
N ASP A 177 1.83 0.28 29.90
CA ASP A 177 1.78 0.78 28.54
C ASP A 177 0.37 1.25 28.16
N GLU A 178 0.27 2.49 27.70
CA GLU A 178 -0.97 3.01 27.14
C GLU A 178 -0.91 3.06 25.61
N TYR A 179 -2.00 2.63 24.98
CA TYR A 179 -2.15 2.76 23.54
C TYR A 179 -2.19 4.24 23.17
N HIS A 180 -1.33 4.64 22.25
CA HIS A 180 -1.34 5.98 21.68
C HIS A 180 -0.90 5.97 20.23
N GLU A 181 -1.29 7.03 19.51
CA GLU A 181 -1.01 7.19 18.08
C GLU A 181 -0.13 8.41 17.84
N VAL A 182 0.92 8.23 17.02
CA VAL A 182 1.82 9.30 16.59
C VAL A 182 1.71 9.46 15.09
N LYS A 183 1.36 10.67 14.65
CA LYS A 183 1.24 11.08 13.24
C LYS A 183 2.44 11.95 12.89
N ASP A 184 3.13 11.66 11.78
CA ASP A 184 4.20 12.54 11.30
C ASP A 184 3.63 13.84 10.67
N GLU A 185 4.50 14.81 10.42
CA GLU A 185 4.08 16.13 9.92
C GLU A 185 3.39 16.03 8.55
N ASN A 186 3.89 15.19 7.65
CA ASN A 186 3.29 14.96 6.35
C ASN A 186 1.89 14.34 6.48
N PHE A 187 1.71 13.40 7.42
CA PHE A 187 0.42 12.78 7.67
C PHE A 187 -0.62 13.80 8.14
N LYS A 188 -0.24 14.75 9.01
CA LYS A 188 -1.18 15.77 9.52
C LYS A 188 -1.80 16.61 8.38
N VAL A 189 -1.02 16.89 7.34
CA VAL A 189 -1.43 17.72 6.19
C VAL A 189 -2.01 16.94 5.01
N LEU A 190 -2.07 15.60 5.08
CA LEU A 190 -2.73 14.80 4.03
C LEU A 190 -4.21 15.17 3.85
N PRO A 191 -4.77 14.97 2.63
CA PRO A 191 -6.20 14.98 2.39
C PRO A 191 -6.97 14.15 3.42
N LYS A 192 -8.18 14.59 3.76
CA LYS A 192 -8.96 14.03 4.88
C LYS A 192 -9.30 12.56 4.62
N GLU A 193 -9.65 12.23 3.40
CA GLU A 193 -10.09 10.93 2.93
C GLU A 193 -8.94 9.90 3.05
N ILE A 194 -7.74 10.28 2.62
CA ILE A 194 -6.51 9.49 2.75
C ILE A 194 -6.18 9.26 4.25
N LYS A 195 -6.28 10.30 5.09
CA LYS A 195 -6.06 10.16 6.55
C LYS A 195 -7.02 9.16 7.17
N LEU A 196 -8.32 9.30 6.89
CA LEU A 196 -9.36 8.43 7.42
C LEU A 196 -9.14 6.98 6.98
N LYS A 197 -8.72 6.76 5.73
CA LYS A 197 -8.39 5.43 5.24
C LYS A 197 -7.20 4.82 5.98
N ALA A 198 -6.10 5.57 6.13
CA ALA A 198 -4.93 5.08 6.86
C ALA A 198 -5.22 4.81 8.35
N GLU A 199 -6.02 5.66 9.01
CA GLU A 199 -6.48 5.44 10.39
C GLU A 199 -7.38 4.20 10.51
N LYS A 200 -8.25 3.96 9.53
CA LYS A 200 -9.06 2.75 9.45
C LYS A 200 -8.18 1.51 9.32
N ILE A 201 -7.21 1.53 8.40
CA ILE A 201 -6.25 0.43 8.22
C ILE A 201 -5.51 0.16 9.53
N LEU A 202 -5.00 1.19 10.22
CA LEU A 202 -4.32 1.04 11.50
C LEU A 202 -5.21 0.35 12.54
N LYS A 203 -6.46 0.81 12.66
CA LYS A 203 -7.43 0.26 13.62
C LYS A 203 -7.79 -1.19 13.31
N GLU A 204 -7.90 -1.56 12.04
CA GLU A 204 -8.21 -2.93 11.62
C GLU A 204 -7.01 -3.85 11.78
N ALA A 205 -5.81 -3.40 11.38
CA ALA A 205 -4.57 -4.14 11.56
C ALA A 205 -4.27 -4.40 13.04
N LYS A 206 -4.54 -3.43 13.93
CA LYS A 206 -4.45 -3.61 15.39
C LYS A 206 -5.31 -4.78 15.87
N LYS A 207 -6.54 -4.92 15.37
CA LYS A 207 -7.43 -6.02 15.78
C LYS A 207 -6.93 -7.39 15.37
N ALA A 208 -6.11 -7.48 14.32
CA ALA A 208 -5.53 -8.74 13.86
C ALA A 208 -4.22 -9.14 14.56
N ILE A 209 -3.66 -8.24 15.39
CA ILE A 209 -2.50 -8.54 16.24
C ILE A 209 -2.92 -9.15 17.58
N ASN A 210 -4.15 -8.85 18.02
CA ASN A 210 -4.73 -9.32 19.27
C ASN A 210 -5.33 -10.73 19.16
#